data_AF-A0A254QAU5-F1
#
_entry.id   AF-A0A254QAU5-F1
#
_cell.length_a   1.000
_cell.length_b   1.000
_cell.length_c   1.000
_cell.angle_alpha   90.00
_cell.angle_beta   90.00
_cell.angle_gamma   90.00
#
_symmetry.space_group_name_H-M   'P 1'
#
loop_
_entity.id
_entity.type
_entity.pdbx_description
1 polymer ?
#
loop_
_entity_poly.entity_id
_entity_poly.type
_entity_poly.pdbx_seq_one_letter_code
_entity_poly.pdbx_strand_id
1 'polypeptide(L)'
;MKHLYWIGAVAIIALGLYFTLTFSVGPETTPKIAFTQVSTPEDMGKEILSKLHQEIKDAPIAVLGVTPNKIEDMELWKGFIEANQEVGMKYDVIIVEPMLPYVELFREGVYIAMKDEMSRLVEGVNKARSEGLRVALIVPHIYASQLLESNPVAKLKSDYKLDVTSFTVSTFPVTRDQEQSFEPKCIDSGEVDPAGTAKFGCAIRNAARRTYRKKLEPNKYSSLAEQVGPKDFIILFNRN
;
A
#
# COMPACT_ATOMS: atom_id res chain seq x y z
N MET A 1 22.01 -28.52 -40.55
CA MET A 1 21.79 -27.07 -40.38
C MET A 1 20.50 -26.71 -39.65
N LYS A 2 19.33 -27.29 -39.99
CA LYS A 2 18.05 -27.00 -39.29
C LYS A 2 18.10 -27.23 -37.75
N HIS A 3 18.78 -28.29 -37.28
CA HIS A 3 18.86 -28.60 -35.85
C HIS A 3 19.70 -27.60 -35.02
N LEU A 4 20.73 -26.98 -35.62
CA LEU A 4 21.55 -25.95 -34.95
C LEU A 4 20.75 -24.68 -34.67
N TYR A 5 19.80 -24.34 -35.56
CA TYR A 5 18.92 -23.19 -35.36
C TYR A 5 17.96 -23.39 -34.17
N TRP A 6 17.42 -24.60 -34.03
CA TRP A 6 16.56 -24.96 -32.90
C TRP A 6 17.31 -24.99 -31.57
N ILE A 7 18.55 -25.49 -31.55
CA ILE A 7 19.40 -25.47 -30.35
C ILE A 7 19.70 -24.03 -29.92
N GLY A 8 20.02 -23.14 -30.87
CA GLY A 8 20.23 -21.72 -30.59
C GLY A 8 18.98 -21.03 -30.04
N ALA A 9 17.81 -21.30 -30.63
CA ALA A 9 16.54 -20.72 -30.17
C ALA A 9 16.19 -21.17 -28.74
N VAL A 10 16.35 -22.46 -28.42
CA VAL A 10 16.12 -22.99 -27.07
C VAL A 10 17.10 -22.38 -26.07
N ALA A 11 18.37 -22.21 -26.44
CA ALA A 11 19.36 -21.57 -25.57
C ALA A 11 18.99 -20.12 -25.24
N ILE A 12 18.52 -19.32 -26.21
CA ILE A 12 18.09 -17.93 -25.98
C ILE A 12 16.86 -17.87 -25.08
N ILE A 13 15.87 -18.73 -25.31
CA ILE A 13 14.67 -18.80 -24.46
C ILE A 13 15.03 -19.22 -23.04
N ALA A 14 15.89 -20.23 -22.89
CA ALA A 14 16.37 -20.68 -21.58
C ALA A 14 17.17 -19.59 -20.87
N LEU A 15 18.02 -18.84 -21.58
CA LEU A 15 18.76 -17.71 -21.00
C LEU A 15 17.82 -16.58 -20.56
N GLY A 16 16.81 -16.27 -21.37
CA GLY A 16 15.78 -15.28 -21.04
C GLY A 16 14.98 -15.67 -19.81
N LEU A 17 14.49 -16.92 -19.76
CA LEU A 17 13.79 -17.47 -18.60
C LEU A 17 14.69 -17.48 -17.37
N TYR A 18 15.96 -17.92 -17.51
CA TYR A 18 16.93 -17.90 -16.44
C TYR A 18 17.12 -16.48 -15.90
N PHE A 19 17.30 -15.48 -16.77
CA PHE A 19 17.43 -14.08 -16.35
C PHE A 19 16.17 -13.58 -15.62
N THR A 20 14.97 -13.88 -16.12
CA THR A 20 13.72 -13.47 -15.45
C THR A 20 13.48 -14.17 -14.11
N LEU A 21 14.00 -15.39 -13.93
CA LEU A 21 13.85 -16.15 -12.69
C LEU A 21 14.94 -15.84 -11.66
N THR A 22 16.15 -15.47 -12.10
CA THR A 22 17.27 -15.16 -11.20
C THR A 22 17.42 -13.68 -10.88
N PHE A 23 17.13 -12.79 -11.83
CA PHE A 23 17.04 -11.37 -11.58
C PHE A 23 15.57 -11.04 -11.29
N SER A 24 15.20 -11.18 -10.01
CA SER A 24 13.91 -10.69 -9.53
C SER A 24 13.90 -9.17 -9.65
N VAL A 25 13.48 -8.66 -10.81
CA VAL A 25 13.12 -7.25 -10.97
C VAL A 25 12.02 -7.00 -9.95
N GLY A 26 12.31 -6.17 -8.93
CA GLY A 26 11.33 -5.82 -7.89
C GLY A 26 9.99 -5.37 -8.51
N PRO A 27 8.89 -5.39 -7.74
CA PRO A 27 7.56 -5.14 -8.28
C PRO A 27 7.53 -3.86 -9.12
N GLU A 28 6.97 -3.96 -10.34
CA GLU A 28 6.81 -2.82 -11.21
C GLU A 28 5.79 -1.85 -10.59
N THR A 29 6.16 -0.58 -10.49
CA THR A 29 5.34 0.46 -9.85
C THR A 29 4.91 1.48 -10.89
N THR A 30 3.60 1.77 -10.96
CA THR A 30 3.06 2.83 -11.83
C THR A 30 2.76 4.08 -11.01
N PRO A 31 3.35 5.25 -11.33
CA PRO A 31 3.06 6.49 -10.63
C PRO A 31 1.60 6.89 -10.77
N LYS A 32 0.96 7.21 -9.65
CA LYS A 32 -0.42 7.74 -9.60
C LYS A 32 -0.49 9.16 -9.08
N ILE A 33 0.33 9.47 -8.07
CA ILE A 33 0.51 10.82 -7.56
C ILE A 33 2.01 11.11 -7.66
N ALA A 34 2.38 12.09 -8.48
CA ALA A 34 3.75 12.54 -8.59
C ALA A 34 4.23 13.17 -7.27
N PHE A 35 5.54 13.28 -7.08
CA PHE A 35 6.11 13.93 -5.90
C PHE A 35 5.51 15.31 -5.66
N THR A 36 4.86 15.47 -4.52
CA THR A 36 4.19 16.69 -4.05
C THR A 36 4.63 16.98 -2.62
N GLN A 37 4.40 18.21 -2.17
CA GLN A 37 4.66 18.64 -0.79
C GLN A 37 3.46 19.39 -0.25
N VAL A 38 2.86 18.86 0.82
CA VAL A 38 1.66 19.42 1.47
C VAL A 38 2.00 20.04 2.82
N SER A 39 1.13 20.93 3.29
CA SER A 39 1.33 21.62 4.56
C SER A 39 0.88 20.78 5.76
N THR A 40 -0.19 20.00 5.63
CA THR A 40 -0.69 19.10 6.68
C THR A 40 -0.98 17.70 6.13
N PRO A 41 -1.00 16.65 6.96
CA PRO A 41 -1.31 15.31 6.49
C PRO A 41 -2.72 15.17 5.90
N GLU A 42 -3.70 15.89 6.44
CA GLU A 42 -5.08 15.89 5.94
C GLU A 42 -5.17 16.39 4.49
N ASP A 43 -4.32 17.35 4.11
CA ASP A 43 -4.26 17.85 2.74
C ASP A 43 -3.78 16.77 1.77
N MET A 44 -2.86 15.88 2.21
CA MET A 44 -2.51 14.71 1.43
C MET A 44 -3.69 13.74 1.30
N GLY A 45 -4.47 13.55 2.37
CA GLY A 45 -5.70 12.75 2.32
C GLY A 45 -6.69 13.24 1.27
N LYS A 46 -6.88 14.56 1.17
CA LYS A 46 -7.70 15.19 0.11
C LYS A 46 -7.11 15.01 -1.28
N GLU A 47 -5.79 15.13 -1.42
CA GLU A 47 -5.12 14.93 -2.71
C GLU A 47 -5.23 13.48 -3.19
N ILE A 48 -5.14 12.50 -2.28
CA ILE A 48 -5.40 11.08 -2.58
C ILE A 48 -6.82 10.91 -3.12
N LEU A 49 -7.83 11.46 -2.43
CA LEU A 49 -9.22 11.40 -2.87
C LEU A 49 -9.41 11.99 -4.28
N SER A 50 -8.76 13.12 -4.57
CA SER A 50 -8.86 13.80 -5.86
C SER A 50 -8.17 13.04 -6.98
N LYS A 51 -6.95 12.54 -6.74
CA LYS A 51 -6.10 11.93 -7.78
C LYS A 51 -6.44 10.46 -8.04
N LEU A 52 -6.92 9.75 -7.03
CA LEU A 52 -7.32 8.34 -7.10
C LEU A 52 -8.84 8.16 -7.12
N HIS A 53 -9.57 9.19 -7.57
CA HIS A 53 -11.04 9.25 -7.48
C HIS A 53 -11.70 8.00 -8.09
N GLN A 54 -11.26 7.56 -9.26
CA GLN A 54 -11.84 6.38 -9.93
C GLN A 54 -11.51 5.09 -9.17
N GLU A 55 -10.27 4.93 -8.74
CA GLU A 55 -9.82 3.77 -7.96
C GLU A 55 -10.56 3.66 -6.63
N ILE A 56 -10.83 4.79 -5.97
CA ILE A 56 -11.61 4.88 -4.74
C ILE A 56 -13.07 4.55 -5.02
N LYS A 57 -13.66 5.12 -6.08
CA LYS A 57 -15.05 4.82 -6.48
C LYS A 57 -15.26 3.33 -6.70
N ASP A 58 -14.29 2.66 -7.32
CA ASP A 58 -14.31 1.22 -7.61
C ASP A 58 -13.84 0.34 -6.42
N ALA A 59 -13.57 0.94 -5.25
CA ALA A 59 -13.14 0.27 -4.03
C ALA A 59 -14.27 0.19 -2.98
N PRO A 60 -15.20 -0.79 -3.05
CA PRO A 60 -16.25 -0.93 -2.03
C PRO A 60 -15.68 -1.27 -0.64
N ILE A 61 -14.50 -1.90 -0.60
CA ILE A 61 -13.74 -2.16 0.62
C ILE A 61 -12.35 -1.54 0.43
N ALA A 62 -12.01 -0.52 1.22
CA ALA A 62 -10.68 0.06 1.26
C ALA A 62 -9.94 -0.35 2.53
N VAL A 63 -8.71 -0.84 2.37
CA VAL A 63 -7.79 -1.15 3.48
C VAL A 63 -6.73 -0.06 3.55
N LEU A 64 -6.86 0.80 4.55
CA LEU A 64 -6.04 1.98 4.80
C LEU A 64 -4.93 1.60 5.79
N GLY A 65 -3.73 1.40 5.25
CA GLY A 65 -2.53 1.03 6.00
C GLY A 65 -1.86 2.23 6.64
N VAL A 66 -1.51 2.13 7.93
CA VAL A 66 -0.76 3.16 8.66
C VAL A 66 0.50 2.60 9.31
N THR A 67 1.52 3.43 9.45
CA THR A 67 2.69 3.09 10.25
C THR A 67 2.38 3.25 11.74
N PRO A 68 2.56 2.18 12.56
CA PRO A 68 2.35 2.31 14.00
C PRO A 68 3.21 3.44 14.58
N ASN A 69 2.63 4.22 15.50
CA ASN A 69 3.23 5.38 16.15
C ASN A 69 3.52 6.59 15.23
N LYS A 70 2.95 6.62 14.03
CA LYS A 70 2.94 7.81 13.17
C LYS A 70 1.55 8.41 13.17
N ILE A 71 1.36 9.48 13.94
CA ILE A 71 0.08 10.18 14.00
C ILE A 71 -0.27 10.78 12.64
N GLU A 72 0.74 11.18 11.86
CA GLU A 72 0.54 11.84 10.59
C GLU A 72 -0.12 10.92 9.54
N ASP A 73 0.15 9.61 9.59
CA ASP A 73 -0.55 8.61 8.75
C ASP A 73 -2.05 8.51 9.12
N MET A 74 -2.37 8.65 10.41
CA MET A 74 -3.75 8.64 10.91
C MET A 74 -4.49 9.93 10.54
N GLU A 75 -3.84 11.09 10.69
CA GLU A 75 -4.35 12.40 10.29
C GLU A 75 -4.60 12.45 8.77
N LEU A 76 -3.71 11.85 7.97
CA LEU A 76 -3.91 11.69 6.53
C LEU A 76 -5.21 10.95 6.22
N TRP A 77 -5.44 9.78 6.85
CA TRP A 77 -6.67 9.02 6.60
C TRP A 77 -7.92 9.68 7.18
N LYS A 78 -7.79 10.43 8.27
CA LYS A 78 -8.87 11.26 8.79
C LYS A 78 -9.26 12.34 7.76
N GLY A 79 -8.30 13.09 7.23
CA GLY A 79 -8.56 14.08 6.19
C GLY A 79 -9.17 13.48 4.93
N PHE A 80 -8.74 12.27 4.54
CA PHE A 80 -9.33 11.50 3.45
C PHE A 80 -10.81 11.15 3.70
N ILE A 81 -11.13 10.59 4.88
CA ILE A 81 -12.50 10.19 5.24
C ILE A 81 -13.42 11.42 5.37
N GLU A 82 -12.95 12.49 6.01
CA GLU A 82 -13.72 13.73 6.17
C GLU A 82 -14.00 14.42 4.82
N ALA A 83 -13.06 14.33 3.87
CA ALA A 83 -13.26 14.86 2.51
C ALA A 83 -14.15 13.97 1.65
N ASN A 84 -14.17 12.66 1.88
CA ASN A 84 -14.95 11.69 1.10
C ASN A 84 -16.42 11.62 1.56
N GLN A 85 -17.19 12.67 1.26
CA GLN A 85 -18.62 12.74 1.57
C GLN A 85 -19.53 12.64 0.33
N GLU A 86 -18.96 12.36 -0.84
CA GLU A 86 -19.74 12.20 -2.07
C GLU A 86 -20.61 10.93 -2.02
N VAL A 87 -21.88 11.07 -2.41
CA VAL A 87 -22.85 9.97 -2.43
C VAL A 87 -22.36 8.86 -3.35
N GLY A 88 -22.31 7.62 -2.82
CA GLY A 88 -21.82 6.44 -3.55
C GLY A 88 -20.30 6.25 -3.50
N MET A 89 -19.55 7.19 -2.92
CA MET A 89 -18.10 7.06 -2.68
C MET A 89 -17.72 7.06 -1.21
N LYS A 90 -18.50 7.76 -0.37
CA LYS A 90 -18.35 7.76 1.08
C LYS A 90 -18.22 6.34 1.63
N TYR A 91 -17.31 6.15 2.59
CA TYR A 91 -17.26 4.93 3.38
C TYR A 91 -18.20 5.08 4.58
N ASP A 92 -19.22 4.24 4.63
CA ASP A 92 -20.28 4.30 5.64
C ASP A 92 -19.86 3.61 6.94
N VAL A 93 -19.04 2.56 6.82
CA VAL A 93 -18.54 1.79 7.95
C VAL A 93 -17.02 1.95 8.03
N ILE A 94 -16.55 2.47 9.14
CA ILE A 94 -15.12 2.57 9.45
C ILE A 94 -14.80 1.49 10.47
N ILE A 95 -13.89 0.59 10.14
CA ILE A 95 -13.38 -0.44 11.04
C ILE A 95 -11.94 -0.09 11.38
N VAL A 96 -11.57 -0.13 12.66
CA VAL A 96 -10.25 0.29 13.12
C VAL A 96 -9.60 -0.84 13.90
N GLU A 97 -8.35 -1.13 13.58
CA GLU A 97 -7.53 -2.07 14.34
C GLU A 97 -7.23 -1.49 15.74
N PRO A 98 -7.74 -2.08 16.83
CA PRO A 98 -7.63 -1.52 18.18
C PRO A 98 -6.19 -1.39 18.70
N MET A 99 -5.23 -2.16 18.18
CA MET A 99 -3.83 -2.05 18.60
C MET A 99 -3.10 -0.82 18.03
N LEU A 100 -3.71 -0.08 17.11
CA LEU A 100 -3.12 1.15 16.59
C LEU A 100 -3.12 2.25 17.67
N PRO A 101 -2.09 3.10 17.73
CA PRO A 101 -2.16 4.33 18.51
C PRO A 101 -3.04 5.37 17.79
N TYR A 102 -3.53 6.35 18.55
CA TYR A 102 -4.34 7.47 18.03
C TYR A 102 -5.70 7.09 17.42
N VAL A 103 -6.24 5.93 17.81
CA VAL A 103 -7.52 5.43 17.31
C VAL A 103 -8.70 6.32 17.71
N GLU A 104 -8.54 7.17 18.72
CA GLU A 104 -9.51 8.19 19.13
C GLU A 104 -9.79 9.26 18.05
N LEU A 105 -9.02 9.29 16.96
CA LEU A 105 -9.33 10.09 15.77
C LEU A 105 -10.54 9.52 15.00
N PHE A 106 -10.91 8.25 15.24
CA PHE A 106 -11.98 7.52 14.55
C PHE A 106 -13.01 6.97 15.55
N ARG A 107 -13.50 7.81 16.48
CA ARG A 107 -14.37 7.37 17.60
C ARG A 107 -15.65 6.67 17.18
N GLU A 108 -16.20 7.04 16.02
CA GLU A 108 -17.42 6.44 15.46
C GLU A 108 -17.17 5.09 14.78
N GLY A 109 -15.88 4.69 14.66
CA GLY A 109 -15.49 3.43 14.05
C GLY A 109 -15.77 2.22 14.94
N VAL A 110 -15.92 1.07 14.29
CA VAL A 110 -16.03 -0.24 14.94
C VAL A 110 -14.63 -0.81 15.14
N TYR A 111 -14.29 -1.17 16.36
CA TYR A 111 -12.98 -1.75 16.68
C TYR A 111 -13.00 -3.27 16.51
N ILE A 112 -12.17 -3.80 15.62
CA ILE A 112 -12.02 -5.24 15.38
C ILE A 112 -10.54 -5.55 15.17
N ALA A 113 -10.00 -6.49 15.96
CA ALA A 113 -8.64 -6.96 15.78
C ALA A 113 -8.56 -7.83 14.52
N MET A 114 -8.04 -7.29 13.42
CA MET A 114 -8.12 -7.91 12.08
C MET A 114 -7.49 -9.31 12.06
N LYS A 115 -6.37 -9.47 12.77
CA LYS A 115 -5.62 -10.73 12.82
C LYS A 115 -6.34 -11.80 13.65
N ASP A 116 -6.92 -11.40 14.78
CA ASP A 116 -7.45 -12.33 15.79
C ASP A 116 -8.96 -12.59 15.61
N GLU A 117 -9.68 -11.64 15.02
CA GLU A 117 -11.14 -11.65 14.83
C GLU A 117 -11.53 -11.68 13.35
N MET A 118 -10.71 -12.30 12.48
CA MET A 118 -10.90 -12.32 11.03
C MET A 118 -12.32 -12.77 10.60
N SER A 119 -12.86 -13.82 11.23
CA SER A 119 -14.21 -14.31 10.91
C SER A 119 -15.29 -13.26 11.19
N ARG A 120 -15.20 -12.56 12.33
CA ARG A 120 -16.12 -11.47 12.70
C ARG A 120 -15.97 -10.27 11.77
N LEU A 121 -14.73 -9.94 11.40
CA LEU A 121 -14.46 -8.90 10.41
C LEU A 121 -15.15 -9.20 9.08
N VAL A 122 -14.96 -10.41 8.56
CA VAL A 122 -15.55 -10.84 7.27
C VAL A 122 -17.07 -10.85 7.33
N GLU A 123 -17.66 -11.33 8.43
CA GLU A 123 -19.11 -11.27 8.64
C GLU A 123 -19.63 -9.83 8.60
N GLY A 124 -18.99 -8.92 9.34
CA GLY A 124 -19.34 -7.50 9.36
C GLY A 124 -19.23 -6.84 7.99
N VAL A 125 -18.14 -7.11 7.26
CA VAL A 125 -17.92 -6.60 5.90
C VAL A 125 -18.96 -7.13 4.93
N ASN A 126 -19.28 -8.43 4.97
CA ASN A 126 -20.29 -9.01 4.08
C ASN A 126 -21.70 -8.48 4.38
N LYS A 127 -22.03 -8.28 5.66
CA LYS A 127 -23.28 -7.66 6.06
C LYS A 127 -23.39 -6.24 5.51
N ALA A 128 -22.37 -5.39 5.73
CA ALA A 128 -22.34 -4.03 5.21
C ALA A 128 -22.51 -4.00 3.69
N ARG A 129 -21.81 -4.88 2.95
CA ARG A 129 -21.95 -4.99 1.50
C ARG A 129 -23.35 -5.41 1.05
N SER A 130 -24.02 -6.32 1.78
CA SER A 130 -25.39 -6.73 1.48
C SER A 130 -26.41 -5.60 1.65
N GLU A 131 -26.09 -4.61 2.49
CA GLU A 131 -26.86 -3.39 2.72
C GLU A 131 -26.47 -2.26 1.74
N GLY A 132 -25.54 -2.51 0.82
CA GLY A 132 -25.03 -1.51 -0.13
C GLY A 132 -24.05 -0.50 0.48
N LEU A 133 -23.57 -0.76 1.69
CA LEU A 133 -22.63 0.11 2.42
C LEU A 133 -21.19 -0.17 1.99
N ARG A 134 -20.37 0.88 2.01
CA ARG A 134 -18.94 0.82 1.72
C ARG A 134 -18.13 0.81 3.00
N VAL A 135 -17.02 0.08 3.02
CA VAL A 135 -16.23 -0.16 4.24
C VAL A 135 -14.80 0.35 4.09
N ALA A 136 -14.32 1.12 5.07
CA ALA A 136 -12.90 1.45 5.23
C ALA A 136 -12.34 0.71 6.44
N LEU A 137 -11.20 0.04 6.28
CA LEU A 137 -10.48 -0.66 7.35
C LEU A 137 -9.17 0.06 7.61
N ILE A 138 -8.96 0.59 8.81
CA ILE A 138 -7.72 1.27 9.21
C ILE A 138 -6.88 0.27 10.01
N VAL A 139 -5.73 -0.11 9.45
CA VAL A 139 -4.91 -1.22 9.95
C VAL A 139 -3.41 -0.90 9.83
N PRO A 140 -2.51 -1.60 10.55
CA PRO A 140 -1.07 -1.47 10.32
C PRO A 140 -0.70 -1.67 8.84
N HIS A 141 0.26 -0.92 8.33
CA HIS A 141 0.67 -0.98 6.92
C HIS A 141 1.09 -2.39 6.49
N ILE A 142 1.71 -3.15 7.41
CA ILE A 142 2.09 -4.56 7.19
C ILE A 142 0.89 -5.48 7.00
N TYR A 143 -0.31 -5.08 7.44
CA TYR A 143 -1.55 -5.82 7.23
C TYR A 143 -2.29 -5.37 5.97
N ALA A 144 -2.00 -4.16 5.48
CA ALA A 144 -2.71 -3.53 4.37
C ALA A 144 -2.13 -3.85 2.99
N SER A 145 -0.80 -3.98 2.85
CA SER A 145 -0.18 -4.16 1.54
C SER A 145 -0.43 -5.55 0.96
N GLN A 146 -0.85 -5.64 -0.31
CA GLN A 146 -1.03 -6.93 -1.00
C GLN A 146 0.29 -7.50 -1.54
N LEU A 147 1.40 -6.77 -1.44
CA LEU A 147 2.74 -7.28 -1.74
C LEU A 147 3.24 -8.32 -0.72
N LEU A 148 2.59 -8.40 0.46
CA LEU A 148 2.94 -9.32 1.53
C LEU A 148 2.02 -10.54 1.48
N GLU A 149 2.53 -11.66 0.95
CA GLU A 149 1.71 -12.82 0.55
C GLU A 149 1.00 -13.54 1.72
N SER A 150 1.46 -13.36 2.96
CA SER A 150 0.96 -14.04 4.15
C SER A 150 0.22 -13.14 5.14
N ASN A 151 -0.01 -11.87 4.79
CA ASN A 151 -0.62 -10.92 5.70
C ASN A 151 -2.16 -11.01 5.72
N PRO A 152 -2.83 -10.33 6.67
CA PRO A 152 -4.28 -10.34 6.78
C PRO A 152 -5.04 -9.93 5.50
N VAL A 153 -4.61 -8.92 4.74
CA VAL A 153 -5.30 -8.55 3.50
C VAL A 153 -5.21 -9.63 2.42
N ALA A 154 -4.07 -10.34 2.35
CA ALA A 154 -3.90 -11.46 1.44
C ALA A 154 -4.92 -12.57 1.74
N LYS A 155 -5.18 -12.83 3.02
CA LYS A 155 -6.23 -13.79 3.46
C LYS A 155 -7.64 -13.32 3.11
N LEU A 156 -7.97 -12.03 3.30
CA LEU A 156 -9.28 -11.48 2.89
C LEU A 156 -9.58 -11.76 1.41
N LYS A 157 -8.57 -11.61 0.55
CA LYS A 157 -8.70 -11.84 -0.90
C LYS A 157 -8.72 -13.32 -1.26
N SER A 158 -7.78 -14.10 -0.72
CA SER A 158 -7.57 -15.50 -1.12
C SER A 158 -8.59 -16.45 -0.49
N ASP A 159 -8.80 -16.36 0.82
CA ASP A 159 -9.63 -17.30 1.59
C ASP A 159 -11.10 -16.86 1.57
N TYR A 160 -11.36 -15.56 1.76
CA TYR A 160 -12.71 -15.02 1.89
C TYR A 160 -13.28 -14.38 0.62
N LYS A 161 -12.48 -14.33 -0.46
CA LYS A 161 -12.88 -13.80 -1.77
C LYS A 161 -13.44 -12.37 -1.73
N LEU A 162 -12.94 -11.56 -0.79
CA LEU A 162 -13.31 -10.16 -0.69
C LEU A 162 -12.53 -9.33 -1.72
N ASP A 163 -13.25 -8.46 -2.42
CA ASP A 163 -12.69 -7.52 -3.37
C ASP A 163 -12.22 -6.27 -2.65
N VAL A 164 -10.96 -6.29 -2.22
CA VAL A 164 -10.34 -5.25 -1.40
C VAL A 164 -9.36 -4.41 -2.22
N THR A 165 -9.40 -3.10 -1.99
CA THR A 165 -8.40 -2.15 -2.48
C THR A 165 -7.54 -1.68 -1.32
N SER A 166 -6.23 -1.81 -1.47
CA SER A 166 -5.26 -1.48 -0.43
C SER A 166 -4.59 -0.15 -0.70
N PHE A 167 -4.54 0.71 0.31
CA PHE A 167 -3.83 1.98 0.32
C PHE A 167 -2.87 1.99 1.51
N THR A 168 -1.60 1.71 1.27
CA THR A 168 -0.62 1.49 2.33
C THR A 168 0.26 2.72 2.49
N VAL A 169 0.20 3.41 3.64
CA VAL A 169 1.14 4.50 3.94
C VAL A 169 2.45 3.93 4.48
N SER A 170 3.57 4.46 4.00
CA SER A 170 4.90 4.18 4.53
C SER A 170 5.80 5.40 4.42
N THR A 171 6.82 5.46 5.27
CA THR A 171 7.92 6.40 5.06
C THR A 171 8.78 5.96 3.89
N PHE A 172 9.71 6.81 3.47
CA PHE A 172 10.62 6.48 2.37
C PHE A 172 11.98 7.14 2.53
N PRO A 173 13.08 6.56 2.02
CA PRO A 173 14.35 7.25 2.04
C PRO A 173 14.31 8.44 1.07
N VAL A 174 14.76 9.62 1.48
CA VAL A 174 14.87 10.79 0.58
C VAL A 174 16.27 10.94 -0.01
N THR A 175 17.25 10.20 0.52
CA THR A 175 18.62 10.15 0.02
C THR A 175 19.11 8.72 -0.15
N ARG A 176 20.20 8.56 -0.92
CA ARG A 176 20.87 7.26 -1.09
C ARG A 176 21.49 6.73 0.21
N ASP A 177 21.90 7.61 1.11
CA ASP A 177 22.47 7.19 2.40
C ASP A 177 21.39 6.66 3.34
N GLN A 178 20.21 7.31 3.35
CA GLN A 178 19.05 6.81 4.08
C GLN A 178 18.55 5.47 3.53
N GLU A 179 18.68 5.25 2.21
CA GLU A 179 18.31 3.97 1.58
C GLU A 179 19.03 2.77 2.21
N GLN A 180 20.30 2.94 2.63
CA GLN A 180 21.13 1.84 3.15
C GLN A 180 20.68 1.35 4.53
N SER A 181 20.05 2.22 5.32
CA SER A 181 19.53 1.92 6.65
C SER A 181 18.00 1.87 6.70
N PHE A 182 17.33 1.97 5.56
CA PHE A 182 15.88 1.98 5.48
C PHE A 182 15.30 0.58 5.72
N GLU A 183 14.25 0.52 6.53
CA GLU A 183 13.45 -0.68 6.75
C GLU A 183 12.00 -0.43 6.28
N PRO A 184 11.37 -1.40 5.60
CA PRO A 184 11.88 -2.75 5.32
C PRO A 184 12.93 -2.78 4.20
N LYS A 185 13.97 -3.61 4.39
CA LYS A 185 15.02 -3.80 3.38
C LYS A 185 14.46 -4.32 2.06
N CYS A 186 14.98 -3.79 0.96
CA CYS A 186 14.84 -4.43 -0.34
C CYS A 186 15.96 -5.46 -0.54
N ILE A 187 15.59 -6.73 -0.66
CA ILE A 187 16.52 -7.84 -0.88
C ILE A 187 16.42 -8.27 -2.35
N ASP A 188 17.49 -8.04 -3.12
CA ASP A 188 17.47 -8.21 -4.59
C ASP A 188 17.85 -9.63 -5.07
N SER A 189 18.44 -10.48 -4.22
CA SER A 189 18.60 -11.95 -4.41
C SER A 189 19.58 -12.54 -3.38
N GLY A 190 19.39 -13.81 -3.01
CA GLY A 190 20.37 -14.61 -2.26
C GLY A 190 20.36 -14.47 -0.73
N GLU A 191 19.81 -13.40 -0.18
CA GLU A 191 19.57 -13.28 1.26
C GLU A 191 18.18 -13.82 1.62
N VAL A 192 18.08 -14.44 2.81
CA VAL A 192 16.81 -14.91 3.35
C VAL A 192 15.99 -13.69 3.77
N ASP A 193 14.73 -13.63 3.34
CA ASP A 193 13.74 -12.65 3.81
C ASP A 193 12.87 -13.29 4.90
N PRO A 194 13.32 -13.31 6.17
CA PRO A 194 12.55 -13.92 7.25
C PRO A 194 11.26 -13.17 7.57
N ALA A 195 11.20 -11.87 7.24
CA ALA A 195 10.05 -11.01 7.51
C ALA A 195 8.99 -11.07 6.40
N GLY A 196 9.36 -11.50 5.20
CA GLY A 196 8.50 -11.51 4.01
C GLY A 196 8.21 -10.10 3.47
N THR A 197 8.99 -9.09 3.86
CA THR A 197 8.74 -7.67 3.55
C THR A 197 9.59 -7.15 2.39
N ALA A 198 10.46 -7.97 1.80
CA ALA A 198 11.40 -7.53 0.77
C ALA A 198 10.71 -6.90 -0.44
N LYS A 199 9.61 -7.50 -0.92
CA LYS A 199 8.84 -6.95 -2.07
C LYS A 199 8.32 -5.54 -1.77
N PHE A 200 7.81 -5.32 -0.56
CA PHE A 200 7.33 -4.02 -0.11
C PHE A 200 8.48 -3.01 0.00
N GLY A 201 9.60 -3.40 0.62
CA GLY A 201 10.82 -2.58 0.68
C GLY A 201 11.35 -2.20 -0.70
N CYS A 202 11.34 -3.13 -1.65
CA CYS A 202 11.76 -2.88 -3.03
C CYS A 202 10.84 -1.91 -3.77
N ALA A 203 9.52 -2.02 -3.58
CA ALA A 203 8.57 -1.06 -4.14
C ALA A 203 8.83 0.37 -3.62
N ILE A 204 9.02 0.51 -2.30
CA ILE A 204 9.34 1.80 -1.66
C ILE A 204 10.65 2.35 -2.23
N ARG A 205 11.71 1.53 -2.26
CA ARG A 205 13.04 1.94 -2.75
C ARG A 205 13.01 2.41 -4.19
N ASN A 206 12.36 1.65 -5.07
CA ASN A 206 12.25 1.97 -6.50
C ASN A 206 11.52 3.30 -6.70
N ALA A 207 10.46 3.54 -5.93
CA ALA A 207 9.71 4.77 -5.99
C ALA A 207 10.49 5.97 -5.43
N ALA A 208 11.14 5.80 -4.28
CA ALA A 208 11.95 6.80 -3.59
C ALA A 208 13.12 7.31 -4.43
N ARG A 209 13.80 6.43 -5.18
CA ARG A 209 14.94 6.82 -6.04
C ARG A 209 14.59 7.90 -7.08
N ARG A 210 13.31 8.02 -7.47
CA ARG A 210 12.83 9.07 -8.39
C ARG A 210 12.82 10.47 -7.76
N THR A 211 12.88 10.56 -6.43
CA THR A 211 12.75 11.83 -5.70
C THR A 211 14.07 12.35 -5.14
N TYR A 212 15.18 11.63 -5.26
CA TYR A 212 16.47 12.02 -4.64
C TYR A 212 17.03 13.37 -5.11
N ARG A 213 16.57 13.87 -6.26
CA ARG A 213 16.94 15.18 -6.80
C ARG A 213 15.94 16.29 -6.47
N LYS A 214 14.85 15.97 -5.77
CA LYS A 214 13.81 16.93 -5.40
C LYS A 214 14.25 17.70 -4.15
N LYS A 215 13.97 19.00 -4.15
CA LYS A 215 14.24 19.87 -3.00
C LYS A 215 13.10 19.73 -1.99
N LEU A 216 13.45 19.40 -0.76
CA LEU A 216 12.51 19.34 0.34
C LEU A 216 12.33 20.73 0.94
N GLU A 217 11.07 21.13 1.12
CA GLU A 217 10.70 22.36 1.79
C GLU A 217 10.59 22.11 3.31
N PRO A 218 11.25 22.92 4.15
CA PRO A 218 11.15 22.77 5.60
C PRO A 218 9.70 22.89 6.08
N ASN A 219 9.34 22.11 7.11
CA ASN A 219 7.99 22.13 7.72
C ASN A 219 6.85 21.73 6.78
N LYS A 220 7.14 21.02 5.68
CA LYS A 220 6.14 20.38 4.83
C LYS A 220 6.23 18.86 4.94
N TYR A 221 5.22 18.19 4.40
CA TYR A 221 5.23 16.76 4.21
C TYR A 221 5.45 16.44 2.75
N SER A 222 6.45 15.61 2.45
CA SER A 222 6.67 15.09 1.11
C SER A 222 5.85 13.84 0.88
N SER A 223 5.23 13.75 -0.29
CA SER A 223 4.44 12.58 -0.65
C SER A 223 4.47 12.23 -2.13
N LEU A 224 4.22 10.96 -2.42
CA LEU A 224 3.89 10.43 -3.75
C LEU A 224 3.09 9.14 -3.58
N ALA A 225 2.40 8.70 -4.63
CA ALA A 225 1.67 7.44 -4.60
C ALA A 225 1.93 6.60 -5.84
N GLU A 226 2.10 5.31 -5.64
CA GLU A 226 2.39 4.31 -6.65
C GLU A 226 1.35 3.21 -6.61
N GLN A 227 0.93 2.76 -7.79
CA GLN A 227 0.21 1.52 -7.95
C GLN A 227 1.22 0.38 -8.10
N VAL A 228 1.15 -0.61 -7.21
CA VAL A 228 2.06 -1.78 -7.17
C VAL A 228 1.36 -3.09 -7.50
N GLY A 229 0.04 -3.04 -7.68
CA GLY A 229 -0.80 -4.12 -8.18
C GLY A 229 -2.16 -3.57 -8.63
N PRO A 230 -3.04 -4.40 -9.23
CA PRO A 230 -4.31 -3.93 -9.78
C PRO A 230 -5.18 -3.13 -8.81
N LYS A 231 -5.15 -3.48 -7.51
CA LYS A 231 -5.87 -2.80 -6.43
C LYS A 231 -4.99 -2.57 -5.20
N ASP A 232 -3.69 -2.38 -5.40
CA ASP A 232 -2.73 -2.18 -4.32
C ASP A 232 -1.90 -0.92 -4.60
N PHE A 233 -1.97 0.02 -3.67
CA PHE A 233 -1.36 1.33 -3.76
C PHE A 233 -0.46 1.55 -2.55
N ILE A 234 0.72 2.10 -2.80
CA ILE A 234 1.64 2.56 -1.75
C ILE A 234 1.66 4.08 -1.79
N ILE A 235 1.38 4.70 -0.66
CA ILE A 235 1.52 6.13 -0.42
C ILE A 235 2.80 6.31 0.37
N LEU A 236 3.79 6.95 -0.23
CA LEU A 236 4.99 7.33 0.49
C LEU A 236 4.77 8.70 1.11
N PHE A 237 5.01 8.82 2.41
CA PHE A 237 4.69 10.01 3.17
C PHE A 237 5.73 10.25 4.26
N ASN A 238 6.34 11.42 4.24
CA ASN A 238 7.38 11.82 5.18
C ASN A 238 7.18 13.27 5.61
N ARG A 239 7.52 13.56 6.86
CA ARG A 239 7.79 14.93 7.31
C ARG A 239 9.21 15.35 6.89
N ASN A 240 9.35 16.55 6.34
CA ASN A 240 10.63 17.14 5.95
C ASN A 240 11.38 17.78 7.11
#